data_AF-A0A970EJB3-F1
#
_entry.id   AF-A0A970EJB3-F1
#
_cell.length_a   1.000
_cell.length_b   1.000
_cell.length_c   1.000
_cell.angle_alpha   90.00
_cell.angle_beta   90.00
_cell.angle_gamma   90.00
#
_symmetry.space_group_name_H-M   'P 1'
#
loop_
_entity.id
_entity.type
_entity.pdbx_description
1 polymer ?
#
loop_
_entity_poly.entity_id
_entity_poly.type
_entity_poly.pdbx_seq_one_letter_code
_entity_poly.pdbx_strand_id
1 'polypeptide(L)'
;MVRYLQTETAILADKPQVLMMSAVDRFGMAQALEAAGCRLICGDLIFVLGVPIPLNSLKALEWVAHVFAPLVAQLPFSMLYPTGAKQEESSPRAEHLFQQADIIAGDFHFIRRFMPAKLEGKTIITNTTTPEDVQMLQDRGVKALVTTTPEFNGRSFGTNVMEALLVALSGKKRELEPAEYEELLVKADITPRITWLN
;
A
#
# COMPACT_ATOMS: atom_id res chain seq x y z
N MET A 1 9.34 -3.18 6.77
CA MET A 1 9.05 -1.77 6.43
C MET A 1 8.45 -0.97 7.57
N VAL A 2 7.19 -1.22 7.99
CA VAL A 2 6.50 -0.33 8.96
C VAL A 2 7.27 -0.18 10.27
N ARG A 3 7.86 -1.27 10.77
CA ARG A 3 8.77 -1.24 11.92
C ARG A 3 9.94 -0.27 11.72
N TYR A 4 10.60 -0.31 10.56
CA TYR A 4 11.68 0.62 10.21
C TYR A 4 11.19 2.07 10.22
N LEU A 5 10.02 2.36 9.65
CA LEU A 5 9.42 3.70 9.70
C LEU A 5 9.12 4.15 11.14
N GLN A 6 8.75 3.22 12.02
CA GLN A 6 8.44 3.50 13.41
C GLN A 6 9.69 3.72 14.27
N THR A 7 10.80 3.04 13.99
CA THR A 7 12.04 3.13 14.80
C THR A 7 13.03 4.15 14.27
N GLU A 8 13.16 4.28 12.94
CA GLU A 8 14.21 5.09 12.31
C GLU A 8 13.71 6.45 11.81
N THR A 9 12.40 6.73 11.86
CA THR A 9 11.82 7.93 11.27
C THR A 9 10.72 8.54 12.13
N ALA A 10 10.41 9.81 11.89
CA ALA A 10 9.27 10.49 12.52
C ALA A 10 7.95 10.34 11.73
N ILE A 11 7.93 9.59 10.62
CA ILE A 11 6.75 9.51 9.71
C ILE A 11 5.51 8.97 10.44
N LEU A 12 5.68 8.10 11.44
CA LEU A 12 4.59 7.48 12.20
C LEU A 12 4.42 8.02 13.63
N ALA A 13 5.21 9.02 14.05
CA ALA A 13 5.34 9.42 15.46
C ALA A 13 4.03 9.90 16.10
N ASP A 14 3.19 10.62 15.35
CA ASP A 14 1.96 11.25 15.86
C ASP A 14 0.68 10.48 15.52
N LYS A 15 0.79 9.16 15.30
CA LYS A 15 -0.34 8.29 14.96
C LYS A 15 -1.15 8.86 13.77
N PRO A 16 -0.47 9.05 12.62
CA PRO A 16 -1.06 9.70 11.46
C PRO A 16 -2.32 8.97 10.99
N GLN A 17 -3.21 9.72 10.35
CA GLN A 17 -4.33 9.13 9.64
C GLN A 17 -3.84 8.55 8.31
N VAL A 18 -4.12 7.26 8.09
CA VAL A 18 -3.69 6.53 6.91
C VAL A 18 -4.90 6.15 6.07
N LEU A 19 -4.93 6.56 4.81
CA LEU A 19 -5.85 6.01 3.82
C LEU A 19 -5.21 4.77 3.18
N MET A 20 -5.71 3.59 3.55
CA MET A 20 -5.39 2.34 2.85
C MET A 20 -6.29 2.22 1.64
N MET A 21 -5.74 2.36 0.42
CA MET A 21 -6.54 2.36 -0.79
C MET A 21 -7.29 1.03 -1.01
N SER A 22 -6.60 -0.08 -0.77
CA SER A 22 -7.17 -1.43 -0.73
C SER A 22 -6.45 -2.21 0.38
N ALA A 23 -7.12 -2.37 1.53
CA ALA A 23 -6.59 -3.14 2.63
C ALA A 23 -6.74 -4.64 2.40
N VAL A 24 -7.69 -5.11 1.58
CA VAL A 24 -7.79 -6.53 1.19
C VAL A 24 -6.60 -6.95 0.32
N ASP A 25 -6.18 -6.10 -0.62
CA ASP A 25 -4.99 -6.36 -1.46
C ASP A 25 -3.69 -6.31 -0.65
N ARG A 26 -3.60 -5.40 0.34
CA ARG A 26 -2.39 -5.16 1.14
C ARG A 26 -2.62 -5.32 2.63
N PHE A 27 -3.22 -6.45 3.01
CA PHE A 27 -3.66 -6.70 4.38
C PHE A 27 -2.53 -6.64 5.39
N GLY A 28 -1.38 -7.25 5.10
CA GLY A 28 -0.21 -7.20 5.99
C GLY A 28 0.32 -5.78 6.23
N MET A 29 0.26 -4.90 5.22
CA MET A 29 0.64 -3.49 5.38
C MET A 29 -0.35 -2.77 6.29
N ALA A 30 -1.65 -2.97 6.07
CA ALA A 30 -2.69 -2.37 6.88
C ALA A 30 -2.56 -2.82 8.35
N GLN A 31 -2.40 -4.13 8.60
CA GLN A 31 -2.20 -4.68 9.95
C GLN A 31 -0.99 -4.06 10.64
N ALA A 32 0.14 -3.97 9.93
CA ALA A 32 1.36 -3.40 10.49
C ALA A 32 1.19 -1.91 10.83
N LEU A 33 0.48 -1.13 10.00
CA LEU A 33 0.20 0.29 10.27
C LEU A 33 -0.78 0.47 11.43
N GLU A 34 -1.82 -0.35 11.54
CA GLU A 34 -2.74 -0.37 12.69
C GLU A 34 -2.00 -0.73 13.98
N ALA A 35 -1.14 -1.76 13.94
CA ALA A 35 -0.31 -2.18 15.08
C ALA A 35 0.73 -1.12 15.48
N ALA A 36 1.22 -0.32 14.53
CA ALA A 36 2.07 0.84 14.80
C ALA A 36 1.30 2.03 15.42
N GLY A 37 -0.03 1.91 15.57
CA GLY A 37 -0.89 2.91 16.19
C GLY A 37 -1.47 3.95 15.22
N CYS A 38 -1.34 3.73 13.91
CA CYS A 38 -1.93 4.62 12.91
C CYS A 38 -3.46 4.52 12.89
N ARG A 39 -4.14 5.60 12.52
CA ARG A 39 -5.60 5.63 12.40
C ARG A 39 -5.98 5.29 10.96
N LEU A 40 -6.42 4.06 10.72
CA LEU A 40 -6.73 3.60 9.37
C LEU A 40 -8.09 4.09 8.87
N ILE A 41 -8.13 4.40 7.58
CA ILE A 41 -9.34 4.44 6.75
C ILE A 41 -9.11 3.40 5.64
N CYS A 42 -9.86 2.29 5.68
CA CYS A 42 -9.86 1.29 4.61
C CYS A 42 -10.81 1.75 3.50
N GLY A 43 -10.23 2.00 2.33
CA GLY A 43 -10.90 2.52 1.15
C GLY A 43 -11.58 1.45 0.27
N ASP A 44 -11.51 0.18 0.66
CA ASP A 44 -11.98 -0.98 -0.12
C ASP A 44 -13.43 -0.80 -0.61
N LEU A 45 -14.35 -0.41 0.28
CA LEU A 45 -15.75 -0.18 -0.12
C LEU A 45 -15.87 0.92 -1.17
N ILE A 46 -15.10 1.99 -1.06
CA ILE A 46 -15.23 3.20 -1.87
C ILE A 46 -14.55 3.05 -3.24
N PHE A 47 -13.32 2.54 -3.24
CA PHE A 47 -12.48 2.46 -4.44
C PHE A 47 -12.64 1.14 -5.18
N VAL A 48 -12.88 0.03 -4.48
CA VAL A 48 -13.09 -1.29 -5.10
C VAL A 48 -14.56 -1.52 -5.42
N LEU A 49 -15.45 -1.34 -4.44
CA LEU A 49 -16.89 -1.65 -4.61
C LEU A 49 -17.76 -0.45 -5.03
N GLY A 50 -17.24 0.78 -4.98
CA GLY A 50 -18.00 1.99 -5.32
C GLY A 50 -19.05 2.40 -4.29
N VAL A 51 -19.02 1.81 -3.09
CA VAL A 51 -19.90 2.12 -1.97
C VAL A 51 -19.29 3.23 -1.12
N PRO A 52 -19.93 4.40 -0.95
CA PRO A 52 -19.34 5.57 -0.32
C PRO A 52 -19.34 5.51 1.22
N ILE A 53 -18.87 4.41 1.79
CA ILE A 53 -18.81 4.16 3.24
C ILE A 53 -17.35 3.93 3.64
N PRO A 54 -16.70 4.84 4.38
CA PRO A 54 -15.35 4.63 4.89
C PRO A 54 -15.37 3.64 6.06
N LEU A 55 -14.39 2.75 6.11
CA LEU A 55 -14.20 1.82 7.23
C LEU A 55 -12.98 2.24 8.04
N ASN A 56 -13.16 2.54 9.33
CA ASN A 56 -12.08 3.12 10.15
C ASN A 56 -11.28 2.09 10.98
N SER A 57 -11.38 0.80 10.64
CA SER A 57 -10.61 -0.26 11.30
C SER A 57 -10.58 -1.53 10.46
N LEU A 58 -9.56 -2.36 10.65
CA LEU A 58 -9.48 -3.66 10.00
C LEU A 58 -10.58 -4.61 10.46
N LYS A 59 -10.97 -4.55 11.74
CA LYS A 59 -12.09 -5.35 12.27
C LYS A 59 -13.39 -5.09 11.53
N ALA A 60 -13.67 -3.82 11.19
CA ALA A 60 -14.85 -3.48 10.41
C ALA A 60 -14.79 -4.06 8.99
N LEU A 61 -13.61 -4.00 8.36
CA LEU A 61 -13.37 -4.61 7.05
C LEU A 61 -13.51 -6.14 7.09
N GLU A 62 -12.91 -6.81 8.07
CA GLU A 62 -13.02 -8.26 8.27
C GLU A 62 -14.46 -8.70 8.50
N TRP A 63 -15.23 -7.94 9.28
CA TRP A 63 -16.64 -8.20 9.51
C TRP A 63 -17.45 -8.07 8.23
N VAL A 64 -17.24 -6.99 7.46
CA VAL A 64 -17.87 -6.81 6.14
C VAL A 64 -17.49 -7.98 5.24
N ALA A 65 -16.22 -8.34 5.15
CA ALA A 65 -15.75 -9.46 4.33
C ALA A 65 -16.43 -10.77 4.75
N HIS A 66 -16.56 -11.07 6.05
CA HIS A 66 -17.26 -12.26 6.53
C HIS A 66 -18.75 -12.28 6.17
N VAL A 67 -19.44 -11.14 6.33
CA VAL A 67 -20.87 -11.04 6.02
C VAL A 67 -21.13 -11.20 4.52
N PHE A 68 -20.26 -10.64 3.68
CA PHE A 68 -20.44 -10.64 2.23
C PHE A 68 -19.72 -11.80 1.51
N ALA A 69 -18.81 -12.52 2.16
CA ALA A 69 -18.08 -13.66 1.57
C ALA A 69 -18.98 -14.70 0.89
N PRO A 70 -20.13 -15.12 1.46
CA PRO A 70 -21.01 -16.09 0.81
C PRO A 70 -21.58 -15.60 -0.52
N LEU A 71 -21.77 -14.28 -0.64
CA LEU A 71 -22.27 -13.64 -1.87
C LEU A 71 -21.14 -13.46 -2.88
N VAL A 72 -19.99 -12.96 -2.43
CA VAL A 72 -18.80 -12.71 -3.27
C VAL A 72 -18.27 -14.02 -3.87
N ALA A 73 -18.28 -15.12 -3.11
CA ALA A 73 -17.86 -16.43 -3.59
C ALA A 73 -18.73 -17.00 -4.73
N GLN A 74 -19.93 -16.44 -4.95
CA GLN A 74 -20.83 -16.85 -6.04
C GLN A 74 -20.70 -15.98 -7.29
N LEU A 75 -19.90 -14.91 -7.23
CA LEU A 75 -19.72 -13.99 -8.36
C LEU A 75 -18.72 -14.55 -9.39
N PRO A 76 -18.88 -14.23 -10.70
CA PRO A 76 -17.89 -14.58 -11.70
C PRO A 76 -16.53 -13.94 -11.41
N PHE A 77 -15.44 -14.66 -11.66
CA PHE A 77 -14.08 -14.18 -11.43
C PHE A 77 -13.80 -12.81 -12.07
N SER A 78 -14.38 -12.54 -13.25
CA SER A 78 -14.25 -11.25 -13.96
C SER A 78 -14.87 -10.05 -13.24
N MET A 79 -15.80 -10.28 -12.31
CA MET A 79 -16.39 -9.24 -11.46
C MET A 79 -15.56 -8.98 -10.20
N LEU A 80 -14.84 -10.00 -9.71
CA LEU A 80 -13.95 -9.91 -8.55
C LEU A 80 -12.59 -9.31 -8.92
N TYR A 81 -12.10 -9.66 -10.11
CA TYR A 81 -10.82 -9.20 -10.64
C TYR A 81 -11.05 -8.42 -11.93
N PRO A 82 -11.05 -7.07 -11.89
CA PRO A 82 -11.13 -6.26 -13.09
C PRO A 82 -9.85 -6.41 -13.93
N THR A 83 -9.94 -7.16 -15.02
CA THR A 83 -8.84 -7.36 -15.97
C THR A 83 -8.91 -6.36 -17.14
N GLY A 84 -7.75 -5.97 -17.67
CA GLY A 84 -7.63 -5.22 -18.93
C GLY A 84 -7.54 -3.69 -18.81
N ALA A 85 -7.87 -3.00 -19.92
CA ALA A 85 -7.63 -1.57 -20.18
C ALA A 85 -8.34 -0.56 -19.24
N LYS A 86 -9.21 -1.01 -18.34
CA LYS A 86 -9.90 -0.14 -17.36
C LYS A 86 -8.99 0.34 -16.21
N GLN A 87 -7.72 -0.09 -16.18
CA GLN A 87 -6.74 0.29 -15.16
C GLN A 87 -5.97 1.58 -15.50
N GLU A 88 -5.99 2.03 -16.76
CA GLU A 88 -5.22 3.21 -17.21
C GLU A 88 -6.01 4.53 -17.17
N GLU A 89 -7.32 4.48 -16.93
CA GLU A 89 -8.15 5.69 -16.83
C GLU A 89 -8.09 6.30 -15.43
N SER A 90 -7.64 7.56 -15.36
CA SER A 90 -7.75 8.39 -14.16
C SER A 90 -9.22 8.69 -13.87
N SER A 91 -9.69 8.31 -12.68
CA SER A 91 -11.05 8.57 -12.21
C SER A 91 -10.99 9.04 -10.76
N PRO A 92 -10.63 10.32 -10.50
CA PRO A 92 -10.55 10.85 -9.15
C PRO A 92 -11.85 10.60 -8.38
N ARG A 93 -11.74 10.07 -7.15
CA ARG A 93 -12.89 9.71 -6.32
C ARG A 93 -12.56 9.97 -4.85
N ALA A 94 -13.58 10.35 -4.08
CA ALA A 94 -13.49 10.49 -2.63
C ALA A 94 -12.29 11.35 -2.18
N GLU A 95 -12.07 12.48 -2.86
CA GLU A 95 -10.96 13.40 -2.61
C GLU A 95 -10.89 13.85 -1.14
N HIS A 96 -12.03 14.01 -0.46
CA HIS A 96 -12.10 14.31 0.96
C HIS A 96 -11.31 13.32 1.84
N LEU A 97 -11.22 12.04 1.46
CA LEU A 97 -10.44 11.04 2.19
C LEU A 97 -8.94 11.22 1.99
N PHE A 98 -8.52 11.58 0.77
CA PHE A 98 -7.12 11.93 0.49
C PHE A 98 -6.70 13.19 1.26
N GLN A 99 -7.59 14.18 1.35
CA GLN A 99 -7.35 15.41 2.11
C GLN A 99 -7.28 15.15 3.62
N GLN A 100 -8.15 14.27 4.12
CA GLN A 100 -8.22 13.87 5.53
C GLN A 100 -6.98 13.06 5.97
N ALA A 101 -6.44 12.21 5.10
CA ALA A 101 -5.29 11.36 5.45
C ALA A 101 -3.98 12.16 5.48
N ASP A 102 -3.08 11.81 6.38
CA ASP A 102 -1.69 12.28 6.39
C ASP A 102 -0.83 11.40 5.46
N ILE A 103 -1.16 10.10 5.42
CA ILE A 103 -0.48 9.07 4.66
C ILE A 103 -1.46 8.36 3.72
N ILE A 104 -1.07 8.16 2.47
CA ILE A 104 -1.81 7.34 1.50
C ILE A 104 -1.00 6.08 1.24
N ALA A 105 -1.59 4.92 1.46
CA ALA A 105 -0.91 3.63 1.40
C ALA A 105 -1.66 2.65 0.50
N GLY A 106 -0.95 1.91 -0.35
CA GLY A 106 -1.59 1.02 -1.32
C GLY A 106 -0.70 0.61 -2.48
N ASP A 107 -1.30 0.00 -3.49
CA ASP A 107 -0.67 -0.23 -4.78
C ASP A 107 -0.59 1.08 -5.57
N PHE A 108 0.53 1.35 -6.24
CA PHE A 108 0.74 2.64 -6.91
C PHE A 108 -0.23 2.86 -8.07
N HIS A 109 -0.53 1.85 -8.88
CA HIS A 109 -1.48 2.00 -9.98
C HIS A 109 -2.86 2.36 -9.45
N PHE A 110 -3.24 1.75 -8.32
CA PHE A 110 -4.51 2.02 -7.67
C PHE A 110 -4.58 3.42 -7.04
N ILE A 111 -3.50 3.87 -6.38
CA ILE A 111 -3.37 5.26 -5.90
C ILE A 111 -3.47 6.23 -7.07
N ARG A 112 -2.67 6.02 -8.13
CA ARG A 112 -2.60 6.88 -9.32
C ARG A 112 -3.94 7.05 -10.01
N ARG A 113 -4.77 5.99 -10.02
CA ARG A 113 -6.11 6.00 -10.61
C ARG A 113 -7.06 6.97 -9.91
N PHE A 114 -7.02 7.03 -8.58
CA PHE A 114 -8.03 7.75 -7.78
C PHE A 114 -7.52 9.06 -7.16
N MET A 115 -6.21 9.28 -7.16
CA MET A 115 -5.63 10.45 -6.50
C MET A 115 -6.08 11.78 -7.13
N PRO A 116 -6.38 12.80 -6.31
CA PRO A 116 -6.68 14.15 -6.79
C PRO A 116 -5.44 14.82 -7.41
N ALA A 117 -5.66 15.96 -8.07
CA ALA A 117 -4.60 16.74 -8.72
C ALA A 117 -3.56 17.30 -7.73
N LYS A 118 -3.88 17.38 -6.43
CA LYS A 118 -3.01 17.92 -5.39
C LYS A 118 -2.98 17.00 -4.18
N LEU A 119 -1.78 16.72 -3.69
CA LEU A 119 -1.49 15.91 -2.51
C LEU A 119 -0.47 16.63 -1.61
N GLU A 120 -0.63 17.95 -1.49
CA GLU A 120 0.27 18.83 -0.74
C GLU A 120 0.53 18.31 0.68
N GLY A 121 1.81 18.11 1.01
CA GLY A 121 2.25 17.70 2.34
C GLY A 121 2.03 16.22 2.69
N LYS A 122 1.39 15.44 1.81
CA LYS A 122 1.07 14.03 2.07
C LYS A 122 2.29 13.13 1.92
N THR A 123 2.30 12.03 2.67
CA THR A 123 3.26 10.94 2.46
C THR A 123 2.58 9.80 1.72
N ILE A 124 3.25 9.23 0.72
CA ILE A 124 2.78 8.04 0.00
C ILE A 124 3.63 6.84 0.40
N ILE A 125 2.99 5.74 0.80
CA ILE A 125 3.62 4.44 1.05
C ILE A 125 3.14 3.45 0.00
N THR A 126 4.02 3.00 -0.88
CA THR A 126 3.63 2.18 -2.02
C THR A 126 4.77 1.25 -2.47
N ASN A 127 4.63 0.66 -3.65
CA ASN A 127 5.58 -0.16 -4.37
C ASN A 127 5.49 0.13 -5.87
N THR A 128 6.44 -0.41 -6.63
CA THR A 128 6.42 -0.46 -8.11
C THR A 128 6.26 0.92 -8.78
N THR A 129 7.07 1.90 -8.38
CA THR A 129 7.12 3.25 -8.99
C THR A 129 8.23 3.36 -10.04
N THR A 130 8.01 4.17 -11.07
CA THR A 130 9.04 4.60 -12.05
C THR A 130 9.51 6.04 -11.79
N PRO A 131 10.58 6.53 -12.46
CA PRO A 131 11.02 7.92 -12.32
C PRO A 131 9.94 8.94 -12.75
N GLU A 132 9.15 8.61 -13.77
CA GLU A 132 8.03 9.44 -14.23
C GLU A 132 6.94 9.55 -13.16
N ASP A 133 6.69 8.47 -12.42
CA ASP A 133 5.76 8.47 -11.31
C ASP A 133 6.27 9.36 -10.16
N VAL A 134 7.57 9.29 -9.85
CA VAL A 134 8.19 10.14 -8.83
C VAL A 134 8.05 11.62 -9.17
N GLN A 135 8.33 12.00 -10.43
CA GLN A 135 8.16 13.38 -10.89
C GLN A 135 6.70 13.83 -10.78
N MET A 136 5.76 12.99 -11.20
CA MET A 136 4.33 13.28 -11.09
C MET A 136 3.90 13.52 -9.64
N LEU A 137 4.41 12.74 -8.68
CA LEU A 137 4.10 12.92 -7.27
C LEU A 137 4.70 14.21 -6.72
N GLN A 138 5.92 14.56 -7.14
CA GLN A 138 6.56 15.82 -6.78
C GLN A 138 5.74 17.02 -7.28
N ASP A 139 5.32 17.01 -8.55
CA ASP A 139 4.51 18.07 -9.17
C ASP A 139 3.15 18.25 -8.47
N ARG A 140 2.63 17.18 -7.83
CA ARG A 140 1.38 17.20 -7.04
C ARG A 140 1.58 17.66 -5.59
N GLY A 141 2.80 17.98 -5.17
CA GLY A 141 3.10 18.49 -3.83
C GLY A 141 3.28 17.41 -2.75
N VAL A 142 3.46 16.15 -3.12
CA VAL A 142 3.74 15.07 -2.16
C VAL A 142 5.01 15.41 -1.38
N LYS A 143 5.00 15.21 -0.06
CA LYS A 143 6.14 15.48 0.83
C LYS A 143 7.17 14.36 0.78
N ALA A 144 6.70 13.12 0.93
CA ALA A 144 7.58 11.95 0.98
C ALA A 144 6.96 10.77 0.23
N LEU A 145 7.81 10.03 -0.48
CA LEU A 145 7.49 8.74 -1.08
C LEU A 145 8.30 7.65 -0.38
N VAL A 146 7.61 6.65 0.16
CA VAL A 146 8.19 5.47 0.78
C VAL A 146 7.89 4.25 -0.09
N THR A 147 8.92 3.53 -0.51
CA THR A 147 8.74 2.27 -1.24
C THR A 147 9.05 1.06 -0.37
N THR A 148 8.17 0.05 -0.39
CA THR A 148 8.32 -1.18 0.41
C THR A 148 9.55 -2.00 0.05
N THR A 149 10.03 -1.88 -1.18
CA THR A 149 11.23 -2.55 -1.69
C THR A 149 12.29 -1.52 -2.11
N PRO A 150 13.58 -1.88 -2.09
CA PRO A 150 14.64 -1.04 -2.65
C PRO A 150 14.44 -0.85 -4.16
N GLU A 151 15.06 0.21 -4.68
CA GLU A 151 15.12 0.47 -6.11
C GLU A 151 16.26 -0.33 -6.74
N PHE A 152 15.97 -1.03 -7.84
CA PHE A 152 16.98 -1.62 -8.70
C PHE A 152 16.83 -1.01 -10.10
N ASN A 153 17.86 -0.29 -10.58
CA ASN A 153 17.88 0.37 -11.88
C ASN A 153 16.66 1.28 -12.16
N GLY A 154 16.31 2.19 -11.23
CA GLY A 154 15.23 3.15 -11.44
C GLY A 154 13.83 2.62 -11.12
N ARG A 155 13.67 1.36 -10.68
CA ARG A 155 12.36 0.76 -10.39
C ARG A 155 12.34 0.01 -9.07
N SER A 156 11.20 0.09 -8.38
CA SER A 156 10.89 -0.83 -7.27
C SER A 156 10.13 -2.05 -7.79
N PHE A 157 10.28 -3.19 -7.12
CA PHE A 157 9.64 -4.46 -7.50
C PHE A 157 8.54 -4.83 -6.51
N GLY A 158 7.64 -5.72 -6.92
CA GLY A 158 6.60 -6.24 -6.01
C GLY A 158 7.20 -7.09 -4.89
N THR A 159 6.46 -7.22 -3.79
CA THR A 159 6.85 -8.06 -2.64
C THR A 159 7.08 -9.51 -3.05
N ASN A 160 6.25 -10.04 -3.95
CA ASN A 160 6.38 -11.40 -4.49
C ASN A 160 7.74 -11.66 -5.17
N VAL A 161 8.28 -10.69 -5.90
CA VAL A 161 9.60 -10.81 -6.55
C VAL A 161 10.71 -10.81 -5.50
N MET A 162 10.61 -9.95 -4.49
CA MET A 162 11.57 -9.90 -3.40
C MET A 162 11.53 -11.19 -2.56
N GLU A 163 10.36 -11.70 -2.23
CA GLU A 163 10.19 -12.98 -1.52
C GLU A 163 10.79 -14.13 -2.33
N ALA A 164 10.51 -14.21 -3.64
CA ALA A 164 11.10 -15.23 -4.51
C ALA A 164 12.63 -15.15 -4.55
N LEU A 165 13.19 -13.93 -4.59
CA LEU A 165 14.64 -13.72 -4.49
C LEU A 165 15.19 -14.21 -3.15
N LEU A 166 14.55 -13.90 -2.03
CA LEU A 166 14.98 -14.33 -0.70
C LEU A 166 14.91 -15.85 -0.54
N VAL A 167 13.83 -16.49 -1.05
CA VAL A 167 13.71 -17.95 -1.08
C VAL A 167 14.87 -18.55 -1.90
N ALA A 168 15.14 -18.03 -3.09
CA ALA A 168 16.23 -18.50 -3.95
C ALA A 168 17.60 -18.34 -3.27
N LEU A 169 17.87 -17.19 -2.65
CA LEU A 169 19.13 -16.90 -1.94
C LEU A 169 19.29 -17.74 -0.67
N SER A 170 18.20 -18.12 0.00
CA SER A 170 18.26 -18.94 1.21
C SER A 170 18.81 -20.35 0.95
N GLY A 171 18.73 -20.83 -0.30
CA GLY A 171 19.07 -22.21 -0.67
C GLY A 171 18.11 -23.26 -0.10
N LYS A 172 17.06 -22.85 0.62
CA LYS A 172 16.09 -23.76 1.23
C LYS A 172 15.10 -24.20 0.15
N LYS A 173 14.91 -25.51 0.03
CA LYS A 173 13.93 -26.12 -0.89
C LYS A 173 12.54 -26.24 -0.26
N ARG A 174 12.19 -25.26 0.58
CA ARG A 174 10.92 -25.17 1.29
C ARG A 174 10.53 -23.70 1.40
N GLU A 175 9.26 -23.47 1.71
CA GLU A 175 8.78 -22.15 2.11
C GLU A 175 9.54 -21.67 3.36
N LEU A 176 9.81 -20.36 3.40
CA LEU A 176 10.45 -19.71 4.54
C LEU A 176 9.40 -19.29 5.55
N GLU A 177 9.72 -19.41 6.83
CA GLU A 177 8.92 -18.84 7.91
C GLU A 177 9.08 -17.30 7.94
N PRO A 178 8.10 -16.54 8.45
CA PRO A 178 8.17 -15.07 8.52
C PRO A 178 9.46 -14.54 9.17
N ALA A 179 9.95 -15.18 10.23
CA ALA A 179 11.18 -14.80 10.90
C ALA A 179 12.43 -14.99 10.01
N GLU A 180 12.42 -15.98 9.13
CA GLU A 180 13.53 -16.25 8.20
C GLU A 180 13.60 -15.18 7.11
N TYR A 181 12.46 -14.68 6.64
CA TYR A 181 12.42 -13.53 5.72
C TYR A 181 13.02 -12.28 6.38
N GLU A 182 12.63 -11.97 7.61
CA GLU A 182 13.16 -10.81 8.36
C GLU A 182 14.69 -10.91 8.54
N GLU A 183 15.21 -12.09 8.90
CA GLU A 183 16.66 -12.31 9.00
C GLU A 183 17.38 -12.09 7.67
N LEU A 184 16.82 -12.57 6.57
CA LEU A 184 17.44 -12.43 5.24
C LEU A 184 17.39 -10.99 4.75
N LEU A 185 16.29 -10.26 5.02
CA LEU A 185 16.18 -8.83 4.73
C LEU A 185 17.27 -8.04 5.46
N VAL A 186 17.49 -8.31 6.74
CA VAL A 186 18.55 -7.68 7.54
C VAL A 186 19.94 -8.05 7.00
N LYS A 187 20.19 -9.33 6.72
CA LYS A 187 21.48 -9.79 6.17
C LYS A 187 21.81 -9.19 4.81
N ALA A 188 20.79 -8.96 3.99
CA ALA A 188 20.92 -8.37 2.65
C ALA A 188 20.89 -6.83 2.66
N ASP A 189 20.78 -6.20 3.84
CA ASP A 189 20.62 -4.76 4.02
C ASP A 189 19.48 -4.17 3.17
N ILE A 190 18.39 -4.94 3.04
CA ILE A 190 17.21 -4.55 2.28
C ILE A 190 16.32 -3.71 3.18
N THR A 191 16.43 -2.40 3.02
CA THR A 191 15.61 -1.42 3.74
C THR A 191 14.61 -0.72 2.81
N PRO A 192 13.50 -0.20 3.35
CA PRO A 192 12.61 0.65 2.58
C PRO A 192 13.34 1.90 2.12
N ARG A 193 13.03 2.37 0.91
CA ARG A 193 13.55 3.65 0.45
C ARG A 193 12.59 4.77 0.82
N ILE A 194 13.14 5.87 1.33
CA ILE A 194 12.41 7.09 1.64
C ILE A 194 12.98 8.20 0.77
N THR A 195 12.14 8.79 -0.06
CA THR A 195 12.48 9.92 -0.93
C THR A 195 11.66 11.14 -0.50
N TRP A 196 12.33 12.19 -0.06
CA TRP A 196 11.70 13.49 0.20
C TRP A 196 11.53 14.23 -1.13
N LEU A 197 10.31 14.61 -1.46
CA LEU A 197 9.96 15.25 -2.74
C LEU A 197 9.72 16.75 -2.60
N ASN A 198 9.34 17.21 -1.40
CA ASN A 198 9.16 18.62 -1.02
C ASN A 198 9.51 18.85 0.45
#